data_AF-A0A257SHE2-F1
#
_entry.id   AF-A0A257SHE2-F1
#
_cell.length_a   1.000
_cell.length_b   1.000
_cell.length_c   1.000
_cell.angle_alpha   90.00
_cell.angle_beta   90.00
_cell.angle_gamma   90.00
#
_symmetry.space_group_name_H-M   'P 1'
#
loop_
_entity.id
_entity.type
_entity.pdbx_description
1 polymer ?
#
loop_
_entity_poly.entity_id
_entity_poly.type
_entity_poly.pdbx_seq_one_letter_code
_entity_poly.pdbx_strand_id
1 'polypeptide(L)'
;TRSMPTSQAADVVAEALGIAHYETPTGWKFFGNLLDAGKITFCGEESFGTGSDHIREKDGLWAVLAWLSVIAHTGQSVADIVTQHWRRFGRHYYTRHDYEELPAEIGEQIIQTIIAQLPVLPGQSLAGRSIITADDFTYTDPIDGSTSTHQGMRLLFADGARLIFRLSGTGTEGATLRIYHEYLEKDTQRQQQDPQRALRDLIRLGRDLTRIESLTNRKTPTVIT
;
A
#
# COMPACT_ATOMS: atom_id res chain seq x y z
N THR A 1 -7.32 -5.74 9.08
CA THR A 1 -7.19 -6.17 7.66
C THR A 1 -7.05 -4.96 6.76
N ARG A 2 -6.39 -5.10 5.62
CA ARG A 2 -6.16 -4.00 4.68
C ARG A 2 -6.12 -4.48 3.23
N SER A 3 -6.29 -3.56 2.30
CA SER A 3 -5.93 -3.81 0.89
C SER A 3 -4.40 -3.97 0.78
N MET A 4 -3.94 -4.77 -0.19
CA MET A 4 -2.53 -5.01 -0.48
C MET A 4 -1.72 -3.72 -0.73
N PRO A 5 -2.25 -2.70 -1.44
CA PRO A 5 -1.53 -1.45 -1.61
C PRO A 5 -1.49 -0.56 -0.37
N THR A 6 -2.34 -0.80 0.64
CA THR A 6 -2.31 -0.05 1.91
C THR A 6 -1.06 -0.38 2.72
N SER A 7 -0.51 0.63 3.38
CA SER A 7 0.63 0.51 4.29
C SER A 7 0.50 -0.62 5.33
N GLN A 8 1.63 -1.25 5.63
CA GLN A 8 1.82 -2.26 6.67
C GLN A 8 1.73 -1.71 8.11
N ALA A 9 1.45 -0.41 8.31
CA ALA A 9 1.31 0.19 9.64
C ALA A 9 0.27 -0.52 10.54
N ALA A 10 -0.79 -1.08 9.96
CA ALA A 10 -1.78 -1.87 10.71
C ALA A 10 -1.28 -3.29 11.06
N ASP A 11 -0.37 -3.85 10.27
CA ASP A 11 0.12 -5.22 10.41
C ASP A 11 1.06 -5.30 11.63
N VAL A 12 2.00 -4.36 11.77
CA VAL A 12 2.91 -4.30 12.93
C VAL A 12 2.17 -4.08 14.27
N VAL A 13 0.98 -3.47 14.22
CA VAL A 13 0.07 -3.35 15.38
C VAL A 13 -0.63 -4.67 15.66
N ALA A 14 -1.13 -5.35 14.62
CA ALA A 14 -1.78 -6.65 14.76
C ALA A 14 -0.83 -7.73 15.29
N GLU A 15 0.40 -7.79 14.76
CA GLU A 15 1.49 -8.63 15.25
C GLU A 15 1.78 -8.38 16.74
N ALA A 16 1.95 -7.11 17.12
CA ALA A 16 2.24 -6.72 18.51
C ALA A 16 1.07 -6.99 19.49
N LEU A 17 -0.15 -7.15 18.99
CA LEU A 17 -1.34 -7.55 19.75
C LEU A 17 -1.63 -9.06 19.68
N GLY A 18 -0.89 -9.82 18.86
CA GLY A 18 -1.14 -11.25 18.65
C GLY A 18 -2.46 -11.56 17.95
N ILE A 19 -3.01 -10.62 17.18
CA ILE A 19 -4.29 -10.79 16.47
C ILE A 19 -4.07 -11.08 14.98
N ALA A 20 -5.01 -11.84 14.39
CA ALA A 20 -4.99 -12.13 12.96
C ALA A 20 -5.13 -10.85 12.13
N HIS A 21 -4.32 -10.74 11.08
CA HIS A 21 -4.46 -9.72 10.05
C HIS A 21 -4.41 -10.38 8.67
N TYR A 22 -5.05 -9.72 7.70
CA TYR A 22 -5.18 -10.21 6.34
C TYR A 22 -4.80 -9.08 5.38
N GLU A 23 -4.08 -9.44 4.34
CA GLU A 23 -3.78 -8.62 3.17
C GLU A 23 -4.65 -9.11 2.01
N THR A 24 -5.65 -8.33 1.61
CA THR A 24 -6.57 -8.70 0.52
C THR A 24 -6.29 -7.86 -0.73
N PRO A 25 -6.81 -8.22 -1.91
CA PRO A 25 -6.81 -7.30 -3.04
C PRO A 25 -7.69 -6.06 -2.75
N THR A 26 -7.58 -5.03 -3.59
CA THR A 26 -8.47 -3.86 -3.52
C THR A 26 -9.91 -4.28 -3.83
N GLY A 27 -10.88 -3.71 -3.10
CA GLY A 27 -12.29 -3.96 -3.31
C GLY A 27 -12.97 -4.57 -2.08
N TRP A 28 -14.06 -3.94 -1.67
CA TRP A 28 -14.70 -4.20 -0.37
C TRP A 28 -15.24 -5.63 -0.19
N LYS A 29 -15.50 -6.37 -1.28
CA LYS A 29 -16.00 -7.75 -1.25
C LYS A 29 -15.15 -8.70 -0.38
N PHE A 30 -13.82 -8.54 -0.42
CA PHE A 30 -12.90 -9.42 0.33
C PHE A 30 -12.97 -9.15 1.84
N PHE A 31 -13.23 -7.90 2.23
CA PHE A 31 -13.52 -7.59 3.62
C PHE A 31 -14.91 -8.11 4.01
N GLY A 32 -15.92 -7.95 3.15
CA GLY A 32 -17.27 -8.49 3.37
C GLY A 32 -17.25 -9.97 3.78
N ASN A 33 -16.60 -10.82 2.97
CA ASN A 33 -16.38 -12.24 3.28
C ASN A 33 -15.78 -12.45 4.68
N LEU A 34 -14.69 -11.74 5.01
CA LEU A 34 -13.99 -11.86 6.29
C LEU A 34 -14.81 -11.32 7.49
N LEU A 35 -15.64 -10.29 7.28
CA LEU A 35 -16.54 -9.72 8.28
C LEU A 35 -17.71 -10.68 8.58
N ASP A 36 -18.31 -11.25 7.53
CA ASP A 36 -19.41 -12.23 7.67
C ASP A 36 -18.95 -13.53 8.31
N ALA A 37 -17.70 -13.95 8.05
CA ALA A 37 -17.08 -15.08 8.71
C ALA A 37 -16.52 -14.79 10.12
N GLY A 38 -16.72 -13.58 10.65
CA GLY A 38 -16.23 -13.15 11.97
C GLY A 38 -14.71 -13.22 12.14
N LYS A 39 -13.95 -13.16 11.04
CA LYS A 39 -12.48 -13.24 11.05
C LYS A 39 -11.82 -11.91 11.37
N ILE A 40 -12.52 -10.81 11.14
CA ILE A 40 -11.99 -9.45 11.27
C ILE A 40 -13.09 -8.55 11.84
N THR A 41 -12.69 -7.57 12.65
CA THR A 41 -13.58 -6.48 13.13
C THR A 41 -13.26 -5.15 12.44
N PHE A 42 -12.04 -4.97 11.92
CA PHE A 42 -11.56 -3.70 11.36
C PHE A 42 -10.90 -3.87 9.99
N CYS A 43 -11.24 -2.98 9.05
CA CYS A 43 -10.67 -2.95 7.71
C CYS A 43 -10.50 -1.54 7.14
N GLY A 44 -9.56 -1.39 6.20
CA GLY A 44 -9.30 -0.12 5.52
C GLY A 44 -8.54 -0.26 4.20
N GLU A 45 -8.64 0.79 3.38
CA GLU A 45 -8.02 0.94 2.06
C GLU A 45 -7.30 2.30 1.99
N GLU A 46 -6.20 2.36 1.25
CA GLU A 46 -5.34 3.55 1.13
C GLU A 46 -6.06 4.74 0.49
N SER A 47 -7.15 4.49 -0.23
CA SER A 47 -8.05 5.47 -0.81
C SER A 47 -8.99 6.10 0.24
N PHE A 48 -8.47 6.40 1.43
CA PHE A 48 -9.18 7.01 2.56
C PHE A 48 -10.43 6.23 3.03
N GLY A 49 -10.47 4.92 2.77
CA GLY A 49 -11.57 4.04 3.16
C GLY A 49 -11.30 3.37 4.49
N THR A 50 -12.21 3.47 5.46
CA THR A 50 -12.13 2.73 6.73
C THR A 50 -13.52 2.22 7.12
N GLY A 51 -13.59 1.09 7.82
CA GLY A 51 -14.84 0.55 8.35
C GLY A 51 -14.64 -0.59 9.35
N SER A 52 -15.76 -1.08 9.87
CA SER A 52 -15.81 -2.21 10.81
C SER A 52 -16.99 -3.14 10.48
N ASP A 53 -17.09 -4.24 11.21
CA ASP A 53 -18.21 -5.20 11.19
C ASP A 53 -19.61 -4.64 11.52
N HIS A 54 -19.73 -3.39 11.95
CA HIS A 54 -21.01 -2.73 12.27
C HIS A 54 -21.95 -2.59 11.05
N ILE A 55 -21.38 -2.48 9.83
CA ILE A 55 -22.11 -2.51 8.55
C ILE A 55 -21.32 -3.33 7.52
N ARG A 56 -21.73 -3.29 6.24
CA ARG A 56 -21.03 -3.95 5.11
C ARG A 56 -20.52 -2.97 4.07
N GLU A 57 -20.25 -1.74 4.49
CA GLU A 57 -19.70 -0.66 3.67
C GLU A 57 -18.61 0.11 4.43
N LYS A 58 -17.89 0.98 3.71
CA LYS A 58 -17.03 2.01 4.32
C LYS A 58 -17.89 3.04 5.06
N ASP A 59 -17.44 3.50 6.22
CA ASP A 59 -18.09 4.60 6.95
C ASP A 59 -17.06 5.63 7.44
N GLY A 60 -17.05 6.78 6.76
CA GLY A 60 -16.20 7.92 7.10
C GLY A 60 -16.65 8.66 8.35
N LEU A 61 -17.94 8.71 8.67
CA LEU A 61 -18.43 9.35 9.89
C LEU A 61 -18.10 8.50 11.11
N TRP A 62 -18.27 7.18 11.00
CA TRP A 62 -17.79 6.22 12.00
C TRP A 62 -16.27 6.38 12.23
N ALA A 63 -15.46 6.51 11.18
CA ALA A 63 -14.02 6.70 11.32
C ALA A 63 -13.65 8.03 12.03
N VAL A 64 -14.40 9.11 11.77
CA VAL A 64 -14.26 10.38 12.51
C VAL A 64 -14.64 10.21 13.99
N LEU A 65 -15.77 9.55 14.29
CA LEU A 65 -16.21 9.30 15.67
C LEU A 65 -15.25 8.36 16.43
N ALA A 66 -14.65 7.39 15.75
CA ALA A 66 -13.60 6.54 16.31
C ALA A 66 -12.36 7.37 16.70
N TRP A 67 -11.88 8.26 15.83
CA TRP A 67 -10.78 9.18 16.15
C TRP A 67 -11.13 10.14 17.30
N LEU A 68 -12.34 10.71 17.31
CA LEU A 68 -12.80 11.55 18.42
C LEU A 68 -12.84 10.78 19.74
N SER A 69 -13.21 9.49 19.72
CA SER A 69 -13.19 8.61 20.88
C SER A 69 -11.77 8.38 21.41
N VAL A 70 -10.79 8.17 20.52
CA VAL A 70 -9.36 8.03 20.88
C VAL A 70 -8.81 9.33 21.46
N ILE A 71 -9.14 10.49 20.88
CA ILE A 71 -8.73 11.80 21.38
C ILE A 71 -9.34 12.05 22.78
N ALA A 72 -10.65 11.80 22.95
CA ALA A 72 -11.34 11.98 24.22
C ALA A 72 -10.81 11.05 25.34
N HIS A 73 -10.43 9.82 24.99
CA HIS A 73 -9.86 8.87 25.95
C HIS A 73 -8.42 9.22 26.36
N THR A 74 -7.59 9.69 25.41
CA THR A 74 -6.17 9.98 25.66
C THR A 74 -5.91 11.40 26.19
N GLY A 75 -6.78 12.36 25.88
CA GLY A 75 -6.56 13.78 26.17
C GLY A 75 -5.43 14.41 25.35
N GLN A 76 -4.95 13.74 24.28
CA GLN A 76 -3.79 14.12 23.49
C GLN A 76 -4.17 14.71 22.13
N SER A 77 -3.27 15.49 21.52
CA SER A 77 -3.46 15.92 20.13
C SER A 77 -3.26 14.75 19.16
N VAL A 78 -3.86 14.83 17.97
CA VAL A 78 -3.66 13.83 16.90
C VAL A 78 -2.17 13.67 16.56
N ALA A 79 -1.41 14.76 16.53
CA ALA A 79 0.02 14.74 16.25
C ALA A 79 0.83 14.00 17.33
N ASP A 80 0.46 14.14 18.60
CA ASP A 80 1.09 13.43 19.72
C ASP A 80 0.75 11.94 19.70
N ILE A 81 -0.52 11.59 19.44
CA ILE A 81 -0.99 10.20 19.34
C ILE A 81 -0.27 9.47 18.21
N VAL A 82 -0.20 10.08 17.02
CA VAL A 82 0.49 9.54 15.85
C VAL A 82 2.00 9.45 16.08
N THR A 83 2.63 10.45 16.71
CA THR A 83 4.06 10.41 17.05
C THR A 83 4.38 9.33 18.08
N GLN A 84 3.52 9.11 19.08
CA GLN A 84 3.68 8.03 20.05
C GLN A 84 3.48 6.66 19.39
N HIS A 85 2.52 6.54 18.47
CA HIS A 85 2.32 5.34 17.66
C HIS A 85 3.58 4.99 16.86
N TRP A 86 4.17 5.96 16.15
CA TRP A 86 5.43 5.76 15.41
C TRP A 86 6.59 5.37 16.33
N ARG A 87 6.72 5.99 17.50
CA ARG A 87 7.76 5.61 18.48
C ARG A 87 7.61 4.17 18.99
N ARG A 88 6.37 3.66 19.07
CA ARG A 88 6.06 2.31 19.56
C ARG A 88 6.20 1.22 18.50
N PHE A 89 5.71 1.47 17.28
CA PHE A 89 5.59 0.45 16.22
C PHE A 89 6.52 0.67 15.02
N GLY A 90 7.19 1.83 14.95
CA GLY A 90 7.87 2.32 13.74
C GLY A 90 6.96 3.25 12.93
N ARG A 91 7.57 4.13 12.11
CA ARG A 91 6.83 4.92 11.11
C ARG A 91 6.94 4.21 9.77
N HIS A 92 5.80 3.75 9.26
CA HIS A 92 5.69 3.45 7.84
C HIS A 92 5.57 4.78 7.08
N TYR A 93 6.67 5.19 6.45
CA TYR A 93 6.61 6.23 5.43
C TYR A 93 5.88 5.67 4.22
N TYR A 94 4.92 6.41 3.68
CA TYR A 94 4.07 5.97 2.58
C TYR A 94 3.79 7.14 1.62
N THR A 95 3.78 6.87 0.31
CA THR A 95 3.18 7.76 -0.70
C THR A 95 2.76 6.99 -1.94
N ARG A 96 1.69 7.44 -2.60
CA ARG A 96 1.22 6.92 -3.89
C ARG A 96 1.42 7.96 -4.98
N HIS A 97 2.04 7.54 -6.08
CA HIS A 97 2.24 8.34 -7.28
C HIS A 97 1.36 7.79 -8.40
N ASP A 98 0.40 8.60 -8.87
CA ASP A 98 -0.50 8.23 -9.96
C ASP A 98 -0.12 8.98 -11.24
N TYR A 99 0.14 8.23 -12.30
CA TYR A 99 0.33 8.74 -13.66
C TYR A 99 -0.95 8.42 -14.45
N GLU A 100 -1.85 9.40 -14.50
CA GLU A 100 -3.19 9.30 -15.10
C GLU A 100 -3.18 9.58 -16.60
N GLU A 101 -4.18 9.15 -17.36
CA GLU A 101 -4.27 9.41 -18.81
C GLU A 101 -3.01 8.94 -19.58
N LEU A 102 -2.52 7.74 -19.30
CA LEU A 102 -1.49 7.09 -20.13
C LEU A 102 -2.17 6.43 -21.35
N PRO A 103 -1.52 6.43 -22.53
CA PRO A 103 -1.93 5.53 -23.60
C PRO A 103 -1.95 4.08 -23.08
N ALA A 104 -3.04 3.35 -23.30
CA ALA A 104 -3.24 2.02 -22.73
C ALA A 104 -2.07 1.07 -23.05
N GLU A 105 -1.62 1.07 -24.31
CA GLU A 105 -0.46 0.31 -24.81
C GLU A 105 0.83 0.59 -24.01
N ILE A 106 1.08 1.85 -23.63
CA ILE A 106 2.26 2.23 -22.83
C ILE A 106 2.08 1.76 -21.38
N GLY A 107 0.87 1.88 -20.82
CA GLY A 107 0.55 1.31 -19.51
C GLY A 107 0.81 -0.19 -19.46
N GLU A 108 0.29 -0.94 -20.43
CA GLU A 108 0.50 -2.38 -20.58
C GLU A 108 1.97 -2.73 -20.79
N GLN A 109 2.69 -2.01 -21.66
CA GLN A 109 4.13 -2.20 -21.89
C GLN A 109 4.95 -2.08 -20.60
N ILE A 110 4.65 -1.09 -19.75
CA ILE A 110 5.32 -0.90 -18.45
C ILE A 110 5.08 -2.10 -17.54
N ILE A 111 3.83 -2.54 -17.42
CA ILE A 111 3.43 -3.66 -16.55
C ILE A 111 4.08 -4.97 -17.02
N GLN A 112 4.04 -5.27 -18.32
CA GLN A 112 4.69 -6.46 -18.89
C GLN A 112 6.22 -6.43 -18.69
N THR A 113 6.84 -5.24 -18.80
CA THR A 113 8.27 -5.07 -18.53
C THR A 113 8.62 -5.35 -17.07
N ILE A 114 7.74 -5.02 -16.12
CA ILE A 114 7.93 -5.34 -14.70
C ILE A 114 7.72 -6.84 -14.46
N ILE A 115 6.62 -7.42 -14.96
CA ILE A 115 6.28 -8.85 -14.82
C ILE A 115 7.43 -9.73 -15.32
N ALA A 116 8.00 -9.42 -16.49
CA ALA A 116 9.12 -10.15 -17.07
C ALA A 116 10.39 -10.18 -16.19
N GLN A 117 10.56 -9.21 -15.28
CA GLN A 117 11.71 -9.15 -14.36
C GLN A 117 11.45 -9.87 -13.04
N LEU A 118 10.19 -10.04 -12.60
CA LEU A 118 9.87 -10.61 -11.29
C LEU A 118 10.58 -11.96 -11.00
N PRO A 119 10.67 -12.93 -11.93
CA PRO A 119 11.29 -14.23 -11.62
C PRO A 119 12.79 -14.17 -11.30
N VAL A 120 13.50 -13.10 -11.70
CA VAL A 120 14.95 -12.97 -11.53
C VAL A 120 15.36 -12.00 -10.43
N LEU A 121 14.44 -11.16 -9.94
CA LEU A 121 14.71 -10.13 -8.92
C LEU A 121 14.96 -10.63 -7.49
N PRO A 122 14.36 -11.73 -6.98
CA PRO A 122 14.61 -12.21 -5.62
C PRO A 122 16.10 -12.54 -5.40
N GLY A 123 16.66 -12.05 -4.30
CA GLY A 123 18.09 -12.17 -3.98
C GLY A 123 19.00 -11.17 -4.70
N GLN A 124 18.49 -10.36 -5.65
CA GLN A 124 19.23 -9.22 -6.20
C GLN A 124 19.19 -8.02 -5.25
N SER A 125 20.07 -7.04 -5.50
CA SER A 125 20.04 -5.73 -4.85
C SER A 125 19.76 -4.63 -5.87
N LEU A 126 18.73 -3.81 -5.59
CA LEU A 126 18.42 -2.61 -6.36
C LEU A 126 18.57 -1.37 -5.46
N ALA A 127 19.29 -0.36 -5.95
CA ALA A 127 19.60 0.86 -5.20
C ALA A 127 20.19 0.60 -3.78
N GLY A 128 20.93 -0.51 -3.61
CA GLY A 128 21.52 -0.92 -2.33
C GLY A 128 20.57 -1.69 -1.39
N ARG A 129 19.30 -1.90 -1.77
CA ARG A 129 18.32 -2.69 -1.00
C ARG A 129 18.19 -4.10 -1.58
N SER A 130 18.31 -5.11 -0.73
CA SER A 130 18.12 -6.52 -1.11
C SER A 130 16.63 -6.86 -1.27
N ILE A 131 16.26 -7.53 -2.35
CA ILE A 131 14.89 -7.97 -2.63
C ILE A 131 14.67 -9.37 -2.05
N ILE A 132 13.67 -9.51 -1.18
CA ILE A 132 13.22 -10.82 -0.67
C ILE A 132 12.15 -11.42 -1.59
N THR A 133 11.15 -10.61 -1.95
CA THR A 133 10.02 -11.06 -2.77
C THR A 133 9.85 -10.16 -3.97
N ALA A 134 9.67 -10.76 -5.15
CA ALA A 134 9.19 -10.10 -6.35
C ALA A 134 8.09 -10.98 -6.95
N ASP A 135 6.84 -10.55 -6.84
CA ASP A 135 5.68 -11.33 -7.29
C ASP A 135 4.59 -10.47 -7.93
N ASP A 136 3.64 -11.12 -8.60
CA ASP A 136 2.38 -10.52 -9.02
C ASP A 136 1.29 -11.04 -8.09
N PHE A 137 0.70 -10.14 -7.32
CA PHE A 137 -0.09 -10.51 -6.14
C PHE A 137 -1.30 -11.38 -6.54
N THR A 138 -1.34 -12.55 -5.91
CA THR A 138 -2.43 -13.51 -6.03
C THR A 138 -2.97 -13.78 -4.63
N TYR A 139 -4.30 -13.74 -4.51
CA TYR A 139 -5.01 -13.98 -3.26
C TYR A 139 -6.06 -15.07 -3.46
N THR A 140 -6.03 -16.10 -2.62
CA THR A 140 -7.10 -17.08 -2.49
C THR A 140 -7.90 -16.73 -1.24
N ASP A 141 -9.19 -16.47 -1.41
CA ASP A 141 -10.07 -16.09 -0.31
C ASP A 141 -10.29 -17.26 0.65
N PRO A 142 -10.08 -17.09 1.97
CA PRO A 142 -10.18 -18.18 2.93
C PRO A 142 -11.64 -18.54 3.29
N ILE A 143 -12.63 -17.82 2.77
CA ILE A 143 -14.05 -18.01 3.05
C ILE A 143 -14.77 -18.65 1.86
N ASP A 144 -14.62 -18.08 0.66
CA ASP A 144 -15.29 -18.58 -0.56
C ASP A 144 -14.40 -19.43 -1.48
N GLY A 145 -13.08 -19.49 -1.21
CA GLY A 145 -12.11 -20.26 -2.00
C GLY A 145 -11.78 -19.67 -3.38
N SER A 146 -12.37 -18.53 -3.76
CA SER A 146 -12.08 -17.87 -5.03
C SER A 146 -10.64 -17.36 -5.07
N THR A 147 -10.02 -17.41 -6.25
CA THR A 147 -8.64 -16.92 -6.44
C THR A 147 -8.64 -15.72 -7.38
N SER A 148 -8.03 -14.63 -6.93
CA SER A 148 -7.83 -13.40 -7.69
C SER A 148 -6.34 -13.23 -7.98
N THR A 149 -5.95 -13.41 -9.25
CA THR A 149 -4.58 -13.19 -9.76
C THR A 149 -4.41 -11.76 -10.30
N HIS A 150 -3.18 -11.37 -10.65
CA HIS A 150 -2.88 -10.10 -11.33
C HIS A 150 -3.33 -8.84 -10.56
N GLN A 151 -3.26 -8.88 -9.23
CA GLN A 151 -3.77 -7.80 -8.37
C GLN A 151 -2.75 -6.66 -8.15
N GLY A 152 -1.50 -6.85 -8.59
CA GLY A 152 -0.46 -5.84 -8.59
C GLY A 152 0.92 -6.43 -8.29
N MET A 153 1.94 -5.97 -9.01
CA MET A 153 3.30 -6.45 -8.85
C MET A 153 3.95 -5.82 -7.62
N ARG A 154 4.56 -6.63 -6.77
CA ARG A 154 5.17 -6.21 -5.50
C ARG A 154 6.66 -6.52 -5.51
N LEU A 155 7.46 -5.58 -5.04
CA LEU A 155 8.86 -5.80 -4.65
C LEU A 155 8.98 -5.53 -3.15
N LEU A 156 9.27 -6.56 -2.36
CA LEU A 156 9.45 -6.47 -0.91
C LEU A 156 10.94 -6.57 -0.59
N PHE A 157 11.46 -5.59 0.14
CA PHE A 157 12.89 -5.46 0.45
C PHE A 157 13.21 -5.90 1.88
N ALA A 158 14.44 -6.39 2.10
CA ALA A 158 14.89 -6.92 3.39
C ALA A 158 14.95 -5.90 4.53
N ASP A 159 14.96 -4.61 4.21
CA ASP A 159 14.94 -3.50 5.16
C ASP A 159 13.53 -3.01 5.51
N GLY A 160 12.48 -3.69 5.02
CA GLY A 160 11.08 -3.30 5.24
C GLY A 160 10.60 -2.19 4.32
N ALA A 161 11.32 -1.87 3.23
CA ALA A 161 10.73 -1.15 2.11
C ALA A 161 9.85 -2.05 1.25
N ARG A 162 8.92 -1.44 0.52
CA ARG A 162 8.31 -2.05 -0.67
C ARG A 162 7.92 -1.06 -1.75
N LEU A 163 7.90 -1.58 -2.98
CA LEU A 163 7.28 -0.96 -4.16
C LEU A 163 6.11 -1.83 -4.59
N ILE A 164 4.99 -1.20 -4.94
CA ILE A 164 3.86 -1.89 -5.56
C ILE A 164 3.49 -1.13 -6.83
N PHE A 165 3.25 -1.85 -7.92
CA PHE A 165 2.86 -1.31 -9.21
C PHE A 165 1.49 -1.85 -9.60
N ARG A 166 0.55 -0.95 -9.94
CA ARG A 166 -0.79 -1.33 -10.41
C ARG A 166 -1.20 -0.47 -11.60
N LEU A 167 -1.82 -1.10 -12.59
CA LEU A 167 -2.48 -0.41 -13.69
C LEU A 167 -3.99 -0.53 -13.51
N SER A 168 -4.72 0.54 -13.81
CA SER A 168 -6.19 0.55 -13.78
C SER A 168 -6.74 1.39 -14.90
N GLY A 169 -7.98 1.11 -15.34
CA GLY A 169 -8.66 1.96 -16.32
C GLY A 169 -8.17 1.75 -17.75
N THR A 170 -7.88 0.52 -18.17
CA THR A 170 -7.47 0.19 -19.56
C THR A 170 -8.62 0.31 -20.59
N GLY A 171 -9.59 1.19 -20.35
CA GLY A 171 -10.71 1.48 -21.24
C GLY A 171 -10.41 2.62 -22.21
N THR A 172 -11.46 3.21 -22.78
CA THR A 172 -11.37 4.29 -23.78
C THR A 172 -10.76 5.60 -23.27
N GLU A 173 -10.65 5.79 -21.96
CA GLU A 173 -10.18 7.02 -21.31
C GLU A 173 -8.69 7.00 -20.95
N GLY A 174 -7.97 5.92 -21.30
CA GLY A 174 -6.55 5.76 -21.02
C GLY A 174 -6.27 5.25 -19.60
N ALA A 175 -5.10 4.62 -19.44
CA ALA A 175 -4.76 3.90 -18.22
C ALA A 175 -4.10 4.79 -17.16
N THR A 176 -4.34 4.49 -15.88
CA THR A 176 -3.62 5.08 -14.74
C THR A 176 -2.64 4.07 -14.17
N LEU A 177 -1.34 4.40 -14.21
CA LEU A 177 -0.30 3.66 -13.49
C LEU A 177 -0.17 4.25 -12.08
N ARG A 178 -0.38 3.41 -11.06
CA ARG A 178 -0.15 3.74 -9.65
C ARG A 178 1.11 3.06 -9.16
N ILE A 179 2.01 3.84 -8.58
CA ILE A 179 3.22 3.37 -7.91
C ILE A 179 3.11 3.72 -6.43
N TYR A 180 3.08 2.70 -5.58
CA TYR A 180 3.01 2.84 -4.14
C TYR A 180 4.40 2.61 -3.56
N HIS A 181 4.85 3.53 -2.70
CA HIS A 181 6.18 3.51 -2.09
C HIS A 181 6.02 3.46 -0.58
N GLU A 182 6.68 2.51 0.06
CA GLU A 182 6.63 2.35 1.51
C GLU A 182 8.00 2.02 2.11
N TYR A 183 8.29 2.55 3.30
CA TYR A 183 9.48 2.18 4.08
C TYR A 183 9.23 2.29 5.59
N LEU A 184 9.53 1.22 6.32
CA LEU A 184 9.45 1.16 7.78
C LEU A 184 10.70 1.77 8.45
N GLU A 185 10.55 2.97 9.02
CA GLU A 185 11.57 3.60 9.84
C GLU A 185 11.37 3.32 11.34
N LYS A 186 12.27 2.52 11.90
CA LYS A 186 12.28 2.16 13.33
C LYS A 186 13.10 3.14 14.18
N ASP A 187 13.97 3.96 13.58
CA ASP A 187 14.76 4.96 14.29
C ASP A 187 13.94 6.22 14.58
N THR A 188 13.64 6.43 15.86
CA THR A 188 12.82 7.54 16.36
C THR A 188 13.40 8.92 16.03
N GLN A 189 14.70 9.05 15.77
CA GLN A 189 15.32 10.31 15.33
C GLN A 189 15.02 10.62 13.86
N ARG A 190 14.78 9.58 13.04
CA ARG A 190 14.46 9.70 11.61
C ARG A 190 12.96 9.69 11.31
N GLN A 191 12.11 9.30 12.26
CA GLN A 191 10.65 9.25 12.12
C GLN A 191 9.94 10.60 11.89
N GLN A 192 10.60 11.75 12.10
CA GLN A 192 9.99 13.08 11.92
C GLN A 192 10.37 13.77 10.60
N GLN A 193 11.00 13.05 9.67
CA GLN A 193 11.30 13.58 8.35
C GLN A 193 10.01 13.75 7.50
N ASP A 194 10.13 14.60 6.49
CA ASP A 194 9.16 14.69 5.40
C ASP A 194 9.10 13.35 4.61
N PRO A 195 7.91 12.80 4.31
CA PRO A 195 7.79 11.54 3.57
C PRO A 195 8.45 11.55 2.19
N GLN A 196 8.34 12.63 1.43
CA GLN A 196 8.90 12.69 0.07
C GLN A 196 10.44 12.67 0.11
N ARG A 197 11.04 13.32 1.12
CA ARG A 197 12.48 13.25 1.41
C ARG A 197 12.91 11.86 1.88
N ALA A 198 12.17 11.23 2.79
CA ALA A 198 12.48 9.91 3.32
C ALA A 198 12.38 8.80 2.26
N LEU A 199 11.40 8.91 1.35
CA LEU A 199 11.14 7.95 0.28
C LEU A 199 11.86 8.27 -1.03
N ARG A 200 12.55 9.41 -1.16
CA ARG A 200 13.15 9.92 -2.40
C ARG A 200 13.88 8.87 -3.24
N ASP A 201 14.71 8.04 -2.62
CA ASP A 201 15.53 7.07 -3.35
C ASP A 201 14.74 5.81 -3.75
N LEU A 202 13.67 5.50 -3.00
CA LEU A 202 12.68 4.48 -3.37
C LEU A 202 11.75 4.97 -4.50
N ILE A 203 11.37 6.25 -4.47
CA ILE A 203 10.61 6.93 -5.54
C ILE A 203 11.38 6.92 -6.86
N ARG A 204 12.68 7.23 -6.80
CA ARG A 204 13.58 7.11 -7.97
C ARG A 204 13.61 5.69 -8.49
N LEU A 205 13.80 4.69 -7.61
CA LEU A 205 13.79 3.28 -8.01
C LEU A 205 12.47 2.86 -8.69
N GLY A 206 11.31 3.26 -8.17
CA GLY A 206 10.00 2.98 -8.77
C GLY A 206 9.82 3.62 -10.16
N ARG A 207 10.24 4.88 -10.32
CA ARG A 207 10.25 5.58 -11.62
C ARG A 207 11.20 4.93 -12.63
N ASP A 208 12.38 4.52 -12.17
CA ASP A 208 13.43 3.98 -13.04
C ASP A 208 13.06 2.56 -13.51
N LEU A 209 12.48 1.73 -12.63
CA LEU A 209 11.93 0.40 -12.95
C LEU A 209 10.79 0.45 -13.96
N THR A 210 9.88 1.42 -13.82
CA THR A 210 8.76 1.62 -14.77
C THR A 210 9.21 2.26 -16.09
N ARG A 211 10.41 2.86 -16.13
CA ARG A 211 10.93 3.62 -17.28
C ARG A 211 9.99 4.74 -17.76
N ILE A 212 9.05 5.17 -16.92
CA ILE A 212 7.90 6.02 -17.26
C ILE A 212 8.33 7.32 -17.95
N GLU A 213 9.40 7.96 -17.48
CA GLU A 213 9.94 9.19 -18.08
C GLU A 213 10.43 8.96 -19.52
N SER A 214 11.06 7.82 -19.82
CA SER A 214 11.54 7.50 -21.17
C SER A 214 10.44 7.10 -22.16
N LEU A 215 9.31 6.59 -21.64
CA LEU A 215 8.18 6.12 -22.45
C LEU A 215 7.12 7.21 -22.68
N THR A 216 7.08 8.26 -21.85
CA THR A 216 6.00 9.27 -21.85
C THR A 216 6.49 10.72 -21.76
N ASN A 217 7.79 10.95 -21.55
CA ASN A 217 8.37 12.24 -21.18
C ASN A 217 7.88 12.84 -19.84
N ARG A 218 7.04 12.12 -19.07
CA ARG A 218 6.53 12.58 -17.77
C ARG A 218 7.55 12.36 -16.66
N LYS A 219 8.06 13.46 -16.10
CA LYS A 219 9.07 13.46 -15.02
C LYS A 219 8.48 13.33 -13.62
N THR A 220 7.22 13.72 -13.47
CA THR A 220 6.45 13.74 -12.22
C THR A 220 5.12 13.02 -12.45
N PRO A 221 4.53 12.41 -11.41
CA PRO A 221 3.16 11.91 -11.47
C PRO A 221 2.15 13.06 -11.66
N THR A 222 0.93 12.71 -12.07
CA THR A 222 -0.22 13.62 -12.13
C THR A 222 -0.71 13.95 -10.72
N VAL A 223 -0.78 12.92 -9.85
CA VAL A 223 -1.22 13.04 -8.45
C VAL A 223 -0.20 12.39 -7.51
N ILE A 224 0.04 13.05 -6.38
CA ILE A 224 0.80 12.51 -5.23
C ILE A 224 -0.16 12.45 -4.04
N THR A 225 -0.23 11.29 -3.39
CA THR A 225 -0.97 11.06 -2.12
C THR A 225 -0.01 10.63 -1.02
#